data_AF-A0A0T1S555-F1
#
_entry.id   AF-A0A0T1S555-F1
#
_cell.length_a   1.000
_cell.length_b   1.000
_cell.length_c   1.000
_cell.angle_alpha   90.00
_cell.angle_beta   90.00
_cell.angle_gamma   90.00
#
_symmetry.space_group_name_H-M   'P 1'
#
loop_
_entity.id
_entity.type
_entity.pdbx_description
1 polymer ?
#
loop_
_entity_poly.entity_id
_entity_poly.type
_entity_poly.pdbx_seq_one_letter_code
_entity_poly.pdbx_strand_id
1 'polypeptide(L)'
;MRRAAQEGLDSLGPQADLYCWLALGHAAEDEDDHDDLAEEAFRAGLALDRDHLGLLAGYAELCLRADEFDHPGRASRARVLSRRLKELAPESVEADRLASAERWARRSYWDELRMAAAEGAVASRQTQDQARALTDALAAGGTDAAARTAARAAEAAAPTDRDAAVLAAAVEALAGPWNAPVRLLGRHRPAAWAVAMGLALLTNTLLRQTGAVDSFSLWGYLWLLPVLLVDRRFSSVRKEAEARYLTRLEAELAARS
;
A
#
# COMPACT_ATOMS: atom_id res chain seq x y z
N MET A 1 -4.10 32.58 2.00
CA MET A 1 -3.62 33.02 0.67
C MET A 1 -4.74 33.65 -0.15
N ARG A 2 -5.83 32.92 -0.44
CA ARG A 2 -7.00 33.40 -1.20
C ARG A 2 -7.52 34.78 -0.79
N ARG A 3 -7.83 35.00 0.50
CA ARG A 3 -8.34 36.30 1.00
C ARG A 3 -7.36 37.45 0.76
N ALA A 4 -6.07 37.23 0.98
CA ALA A 4 -5.05 38.26 0.77
C ALA A 4 -4.89 38.60 -0.72
N ALA A 5 -5.02 37.61 -1.61
CA ALA A 5 -5.01 37.84 -3.05
C ALA A 5 -6.26 38.63 -3.50
N GLN A 6 -7.43 38.32 -2.95
CA GLN A 6 -8.67 39.06 -3.21
C GLN A 6 -8.57 40.52 -2.73
N GLU A 7 -8.12 40.74 -1.49
CA GLU A 7 -7.89 42.09 -0.95
C GLU A 7 -6.87 42.87 -1.79
N GLY A 8 -5.84 42.18 -2.30
CA GLY A 8 -4.89 42.74 -3.26
C GLY A 8 -5.55 43.18 -4.56
N LEU A 9 -6.43 42.36 -5.14
CA LEU A 9 -7.18 42.72 -6.36
C LEU A 9 -8.11 43.91 -6.12
N ASP A 10 -8.78 43.95 -4.96
CA ASP A 10 -9.73 45.01 -4.62
C ASP A 10 -9.01 46.36 -4.40
N SER A 11 -7.78 46.33 -3.87
CA SER A 11 -7.01 47.54 -3.52
C SER A 11 -6.06 48.03 -4.61
N LEU A 12 -5.37 47.11 -5.32
CA LEU A 12 -4.33 47.41 -6.30
C LEU A 12 -4.82 47.23 -7.75
N GLY A 13 -6.01 46.63 -7.93
CA GLY A 13 -6.56 46.32 -9.24
C GLY A 13 -6.04 44.99 -9.83
N PRO A 14 -6.46 44.66 -11.06
CA PRO A 14 -6.19 43.37 -11.69
C PRO A 14 -4.71 43.19 -12.03
N GLN A 15 -4.09 42.14 -11.49
CA GLN A 15 -2.70 41.75 -11.78
C GLN A 15 -2.61 40.23 -11.97
N ALA A 16 -1.81 39.79 -12.93
CA ALA A 16 -1.67 38.36 -13.26
C ALA A 16 -1.17 37.54 -12.06
N ASP A 17 -0.18 38.04 -11.31
CA ASP A 17 0.32 37.41 -10.09
C ASP A 17 -0.79 37.24 -9.05
N LEU A 18 -1.59 38.28 -8.80
CA LEU A 18 -2.68 38.22 -7.81
C LEU A 18 -3.75 37.21 -8.21
N TYR A 19 -4.09 37.13 -9.51
CA TYR A 19 -4.95 36.07 -10.02
C TYR A 19 -4.33 34.68 -9.88
N CYS A 20 -3.01 34.54 -10.06
CA CYS A 20 -2.30 33.28 -9.84
C CYS A 20 -2.42 32.81 -8.38
N TRP A 21 -2.15 33.70 -7.42
CA TRP A 21 -2.30 33.41 -6.00
C TRP A 21 -3.75 33.13 -5.59
N LEU A 22 -4.71 33.84 -6.19
CA LEU A 22 -6.13 33.62 -5.95
C LEU A 22 -6.54 32.22 -6.45
N ALA A 23 -6.16 31.86 -7.67
CA ALA A 23 -6.48 30.58 -8.29
C ALA A 23 -5.85 29.41 -7.53
N LEU A 24 -4.57 29.50 -7.17
CA LEU A 24 -3.89 28.52 -6.32
C LEU A 24 -4.55 28.40 -4.94
N GLY A 25 -5.02 29.53 -4.40
CA GLY A 25 -5.76 29.58 -3.14
C GLY A 25 -7.10 28.85 -3.20
N HIS A 26 -7.80 28.89 -4.34
CA HIS A 26 -9.02 28.11 -4.54
C HIS A 26 -8.73 26.63 -4.77
N ALA A 27 -7.77 26.30 -5.63
CA ALA A 27 -7.40 24.91 -5.94
C ALA A 27 -6.87 24.14 -4.71
N ALA A 28 -6.37 24.84 -3.69
CA ALA A 28 -5.88 24.22 -2.46
C ALA A 28 -7.00 23.78 -1.48
N GLU A 29 -8.22 24.32 -1.61
CA GLU A 29 -9.34 23.98 -0.72
C GLU A 29 -9.98 22.63 -1.12
N ASP A 30 -9.69 22.10 -2.32
CA ASP A 30 -10.05 20.75 -2.80
C ASP A 30 -11.54 20.37 -2.64
N GLU A 31 -12.43 21.36 -2.84
CA GLU A 31 -13.88 21.20 -2.93
C GLU A 31 -14.35 21.55 -4.35
N ASP A 32 -15.33 20.83 -4.91
CA ASP A 32 -15.75 20.97 -6.32
C ASP A 32 -16.13 22.42 -6.70
N ASP A 33 -16.83 23.14 -5.81
CA ASP A 33 -17.20 24.55 -6.02
C ASP A 33 -15.96 25.48 -6.12
N HIS A 34 -14.85 25.08 -5.52
CA HIS A 34 -13.60 25.82 -5.56
C HIS A 34 -12.79 25.57 -6.84
N ASP A 35 -12.96 24.43 -7.51
CA ASP A 35 -12.30 24.16 -8.80
C ASP A 35 -12.79 25.09 -9.91
N ASP A 36 -14.09 25.37 -9.95
CA ASP A 36 -14.68 26.29 -10.93
C ASP A 36 -14.19 27.73 -10.71
N LEU A 37 -14.11 28.16 -9.45
CA LEU A 37 -13.57 29.47 -9.06
C LEU A 37 -12.07 29.57 -9.34
N ALA A 38 -11.32 28.49 -9.12
CA ALA A 38 -9.90 28.42 -9.48
C ALA A 38 -9.73 28.56 -11.00
N GLU A 39 -10.52 27.84 -11.79
CA GLU A 39 -10.51 27.92 -13.25
C GLU A 39 -10.85 29.33 -13.75
N GLU A 40 -11.86 29.99 -13.17
CA GLU A 40 -12.19 31.38 -13.52
C GLU A 40 -11.04 32.33 -13.23
N ALA A 41 -10.42 32.23 -12.05
CA ALA A 41 -9.28 33.05 -11.66
C ALA A 41 -8.05 32.82 -12.56
N PHE A 42 -7.74 31.57 -12.92
CA PHE A 42 -6.67 31.25 -13.86
C PHE A 42 -6.90 31.89 -15.23
N ARG A 43 -8.13 31.81 -15.75
CA ARG A 43 -8.49 32.39 -17.04
C ARG A 43 -8.46 33.92 -17.02
N ALA A 44 -8.91 34.55 -15.93
CA ALA A 44 -8.81 35.99 -15.74
C ALA A 44 -7.35 36.45 -15.72
N GLY A 45 -6.47 35.74 -15.00
CA GLY A 45 -5.03 36.00 -14.99
C GLY A 45 -4.39 35.86 -16.37
N LEU A 46 -4.70 34.77 -17.10
CA LEU A 46 -4.16 34.52 -18.44
C LEU A 46 -4.68 35.50 -19.50
N ALA A 47 -5.82 36.14 -19.27
CA ALA A 47 -6.32 37.22 -20.12
C ALA A 47 -5.49 38.51 -19.97
N LEU A 48 -4.84 38.71 -18.81
CA LEU A 48 -3.94 39.83 -18.55
C LEU A 48 -2.52 39.51 -19.03
N ASP A 49 -2.02 38.33 -18.71
CA ASP A 49 -0.72 37.83 -19.16
C ASP A 49 -0.81 36.36 -19.58
N ARG A 50 -0.89 36.17 -20.90
CA ARG A 50 -1.04 34.85 -21.52
C ARG A 50 0.18 33.94 -21.37
N ASP A 51 1.35 34.52 -21.12
CA ASP A 51 2.64 33.80 -21.11
C ASP A 51 3.19 33.66 -19.68
N HIS A 52 2.39 34.01 -18.67
CA HIS A 52 2.72 33.89 -17.26
C HIS A 52 2.88 32.41 -16.83
N LEU A 53 4.11 32.02 -16.50
CA LEU A 53 4.47 30.61 -16.25
C LEU A 53 3.66 29.98 -15.10
N GLY A 54 3.51 30.69 -13.97
CA GLY A 54 2.75 30.19 -12.83
C GLY A 54 1.27 29.93 -13.11
N LEU A 55 0.63 30.78 -13.93
CA LEU A 55 -0.76 30.62 -14.35
C LEU A 55 -0.92 29.45 -15.33
N LEU A 56 0.00 29.33 -16.29
CA LEU A 56 0.00 28.21 -17.24
C LEU A 56 0.20 26.86 -16.52
N ALA A 57 1.16 26.77 -15.61
CA ALA A 57 1.44 25.56 -14.86
C ALA A 57 0.32 25.21 -13.88
N GLY A 58 -0.14 26.17 -13.07
CA GLY A 58 -1.21 25.96 -12.10
C GLY A 58 -2.52 25.55 -12.77
N TYR A 59 -2.89 26.20 -13.90
CA TYR A 59 -4.10 25.85 -14.62
C TYR A 59 -4.00 24.48 -15.31
N ALA A 60 -2.82 24.13 -15.83
CA ALA A 60 -2.58 22.81 -16.38
C ALA A 60 -2.68 21.71 -15.30
N GLU A 61 -2.13 21.95 -14.10
CA GLU A 61 -2.25 21.03 -12.96
C GLU A 61 -3.70 20.84 -12.53
N LEU A 62 -4.47 21.92 -12.39
CA LEU A 62 -5.91 21.86 -12.10
C LEU A 62 -6.64 20.99 -13.14
N CYS A 63 -6.34 21.24 -14.42
CA CYS A 63 -6.96 20.48 -15.51
C CYS A 63 -6.53 19.01 -15.57
N LEU A 64 -5.36 18.64 -15.04
CA LEU A 64 -4.88 17.26 -14.96
C LEU A 64 -5.46 16.48 -13.78
N ARG A 65 -5.90 17.18 -12.71
CA ARG A 65 -6.58 16.56 -11.57
C ARG A 65 -8.01 16.15 -11.90
N ALA A 66 -8.68 16.92 -12.76
CA ALA A 66 -10.04 16.61 -13.17
C ALA A 66 -10.08 15.28 -13.95
N ASP A 67 -11.05 14.42 -13.63
CA ASP A 67 -11.26 13.18 -14.37
C ASP A 67 -11.59 13.51 -15.84
N GLU A 68 -10.88 12.88 -16.79
CA GLU A 68 -11.10 13.06 -18.22
C GLU A 68 -12.49 12.58 -18.64
N PHE A 69 -13.11 11.66 -17.88
CA PHE A 69 -14.47 11.21 -18.11
C PHE A 69 -15.51 12.27 -17.77
N ASP A 70 -15.38 12.92 -16.61
CA ASP A 70 -16.34 13.92 -16.13
C ASP A 70 -16.10 15.30 -16.75
N HIS A 71 -14.83 15.63 -17.04
CA HIS A 71 -14.43 16.95 -17.56
C HIS A 71 -13.47 16.85 -18.77
N PRO A 72 -13.91 16.28 -19.92
CA PRO A 72 -13.05 16.11 -21.09
C PRO A 72 -12.49 17.43 -21.64
N GLY A 73 -13.20 18.55 -21.42
CA GLY A 73 -12.73 19.89 -21.77
C GLY A 73 -11.46 20.30 -21.02
N ARG A 74 -11.37 19.98 -19.71
CA ARG A 74 -10.19 20.27 -18.87
C ARG A 74 -8.98 19.48 -19.36
N ALA A 75 -9.13 18.17 -19.60
CA ALA A 75 -8.05 17.34 -20.12
C ALA A 75 -7.45 17.86 -21.45
N SER A 76 -8.30 18.37 -22.36
CA SER A 76 -7.81 18.97 -23.62
C SER A 76 -7.01 20.26 -23.38
N ARG A 77 -7.43 21.10 -22.44
CA ARG A 77 -6.76 22.36 -22.09
C ARG A 77 -5.43 22.13 -21.39
N ALA A 78 -5.34 21.13 -20.50
CA ALA A 78 -4.08 20.74 -19.87
C ALA A 78 -2.97 20.52 -20.91
N ARG A 79 -3.28 19.83 -22.02
CA ARG A 79 -2.32 19.57 -23.11
C ARG A 79 -1.87 20.84 -23.81
N VAL A 80 -2.77 21.79 -24.03
CA VAL A 80 -2.46 23.06 -24.68
C VAL A 80 -1.60 23.95 -23.78
N LEU A 81 -1.97 24.07 -22.51
CA LEU A 81 -1.25 24.86 -21.50
C LEU A 81 0.15 24.28 -21.26
N SER A 82 0.25 22.97 -21.10
CA SER A 82 1.52 22.25 -20.96
C SER A 82 2.45 22.47 -22.15
N ARG A 83 1.92 22.37 -23.37
CA ARG A 83 2.71 22.65 -24.58
C ARG A 83 3.22 24.08 -24.58
N ARG A 84 2.35 25.05 -24.29
CA ARG A 84 2.73 26.48 -24.25
C ARG A 84 3.81 26.75 -23.21
N LEU A 85 3.69 26.18 -22.02
CA LEU A 85 4.69 26.31 -20.96
C LEU A 85 6.05 25.75 -21.40
N LYS A 86 6.06 24.57 -22.01
CA LYS A 86 7.28 23.92 -22.51
C LYS A 86 7.92 24.66 -23.69
N GLU A 87 7.11 25.33 -24.52
CA GLU A 87 7.59 26.21 -25.59
C GLU A 87 8.24 27.49 -25.04
N LEU A 88 7.67 28.07 -23.98
CA LEU A 88 8.15 29.32 -23.39
C LEU A 88 9.37 29.13 -22.49
N ALA A 89 9.34 28.13 -21.61
CA ALA A 89 10.35 27.94 -20.57
C ALA A 89 10.52 26.45 -20.23
N PRO A 90 11.16 25.66 -21.13
CA PRO A 90 11.29 24.21 -20.98
C PRO A 90 12.07 23.77 -19.73
N GLU A 91 12.99 24.60 -19.24
CA GLU A 91 13.84 24.32 -18.07
C GLU A 91 13.37 25.08 -16.80
N SER A 92 12.13 25.59 -16.80
CA SER A 92 11.56 26.27 -15.64
C SER A 92 11.14 25.29 -14.55
N VAL A 93 11.13 25.77 -13.30
CA VAL A 93 10.62 25.00 -12.15
C VAL A 93 9.15 24.63 -12.37
N GLU A 94 8.39 25.53 -12.98
CA GLU A 94 7.01 25.33 -13.37
C GLU A 94 6.85 24.19 -14.39
N ALA A 95 7.72 24.10 -15.38
CA ALA A 95 7.72 23.01 -16.36
C ALA A 95 8.07 21.67 -15.71
N ASP A 96 9.06 21.63 -14.82
CA ASP A 96 9.45 20.42 -14.08
C ASP A 96 8.34 19.92 -13.15
N ARG A 97 7.68 20.85 -12.45
CA ARG A 97 6.53 20.56 -11.58
C ARG A 97 5.37 19.99 -12.40
N LEU A 98 5.02 20.64 -13.52
CA LEU A 98 3.96 20.17 -14.39
C LEU A 98 4.29 18.79 -15.01
N ALA A 99 5.54 18.57 -15.42
CA ALA A 99 5.98 17.27 -15.93
C ALA A 99 5.83 16.15 -14.87
N SER A 100 6.01 16.49 -13.59
CA SER A 100 5.77 15.57 -12.48
C SER A 100 4.28 15.26 -12.33
N ALA A 101 3.41 16.28 -12.40
CA ALA A 101 1.96 16.09 -12.37
C ALA A 101 1.45 15.26 -13.56
N GLU A 102 1.97 15.50 -14.77
CA GLU A 102 1.65 14.69 -15.96
C GLU A 102 2.03 13.22 -15.81
N ARG A 103 3.17 12.91 -15.17
CA ARG A 103 3.57 11.52 -14.90
C ARG A 103 2.59 10.83 -13.96
N TRP A 104 2.10 11.54 -12.95
CA TRP A 104 1.07 11.02 -12.04
C TRP A 104 -0.27 10.85 -12.73
N ALA A 105 -0.74 11.84 -13.48
CA ALA A 105 -2.03 11.80 -14.19
C ALA A 105 -2.05 10.74 -15.31
N ARG A 106 -0.91 10.46 -15.95
CA ARG A 106 -0.77 9.43 -17.00
C ARG A 106 -0.45 8.05 -16.47
N ARG A 107 -0.45 7.85 -15.14
CA ARG A 107 -0.22 6.53 -14.56
C ARG A 107 -1.29 5.57 -15.09
N SER A 108 -0.86 4.59 -15.87
CA SER A 108 -1.80 3.63 -16.45
C SER A 108 -2.37 2.75 -15.35
N TYR A 109 -3.64 2.37 -15.47
CA TYR A 109 -4.24 1.27 -14.72
C TYR A 109 -3.33 0.02 -14.64
N TRP A 110 -2.55 -0.26 -15.70
CA TRP A 110 -1.58 -1.35 -15.72
C TRP A 110 -0.37 -1.14 -14.80
N ASP A 111 0.08 0.09 -14.61
CA ASP A 111 1.19 0.42 -13.72
C ASP A 111 0.75 0.39 -12.25
N GLU A 112 -0.51 0.71 -11.97
CA GLU A 112 -1.12 0.47 -10.66
C GLU A 112 -1.23 -1.02 -10.35
N LEU A 113 -1.72 -1.82 -11.30
CA LEU A 113 -1.76 -3.28 -11.17
C LEU A 113 -0.35 -3.89 -10.96
N ARG A 114 0.66 -3.41 -11.69
CA ARG A 114 2.05 -3.86 -11.50
C ARG A 114 2.59 -3.51 -10.12
N MET A 115 2.30 -2.31 -9.62
CA MET A 115 2.71 -1.92 -8.28
C MET A 115 2.02 -2.77 -7.21
N ALA A 116 0.71 -2.96 -7.31
CA ALA A 116 -0.02 -3.83 -6.38
C ALA A 116 0.53 -5.27 -6.41
N ALA A 117 0.88 -5.79 -7.59
CA ALA A 117 1.52 -7.10 -7.72
C ALA A 117 2.93 -7.13 -7.10
N ALA A 118 3.73 -6.08 -7.28
CA ALA A 118 5.06 -5.97 -6.69
C ALA A 118 5.01 -5.88 -5.17
N GLU A 119 4.10 -5.06 -4.61
CA GLU A 119 3.82 -4.97 -3.18
C GLU A 119 3.38 -6.33 -2.62
N GLY A 120 2.46 -7.02 -3.31
CA GLY A 120 2.03 -8.36 -2.96
C GLY A 120 3.18 -9.38 -2.98
N ALA A 121 4.09 -9.28 -3.95
CA ALA A 121 5.27 -10.15 -4.03
C ALA A 121 6.27 -9.88 -2.90
N VAL A 122 6.51 -8.62 -2.55
CA VAL A 122 7.37 -8.23 -1.41
C VAL A 122 6.78 -8.71 -0.09
N ALA A 123 5.49 -8.45 0.14
CA ALA A 123 4.78 -8.92 1.34
C ALA A 123 4.78 -10.45 1.45
N SER A 124 4.67 -11.16 0.31
CA SER A 124 4.76 -12.61 0.26
C SER A 124 6.15 -13.13 0.61
N ARG A 125 7.23 -12.49 0.12
CA ARG A 125 8.62 -12.83 0.46
C ARG A 125 8.90 -12.60 1.94
N GLN A 126 8.51 -11.45 2.49
CA GLN A 126 8.64 -11.16 3.92
C GLN A 126 7.91 -12.20 4.78
N THR A 127 6.69 -12.59 4.39
CA THR A 127 5.95 -13.64 5.10
C THR A 127 6.67 -15.00 5.04
N GLN A 128 7.30 -15.34 3.91
CA GLN A 128 8.08 -16.58 3.77
C GLN A 128 9.35 -16.55 4.62
N ASP A 129 10.08 -15.44 4.64
CA ASP A 129 11.32 -15.30 5.40
C ASP A 129 11.05 -15.32 6.91
N GLN A 130 9.98 -14.66 7.38
CA GLN A 130 9.53 -14.76 8.78
C GLN A 130 9.12 -16.19 9.15
N ALA A 131 8.44 -16.92 8.25
CA ALA A 131 8.07 -18.31 8.49
C ALA A 131 9.29 -19.24 8.56
N ARG A 132 10.32 -19.00 7.74
CA ARG A 132 11.60 -19.71 7.81
C ARG A 132 12.33 -19.42 9.11
N ALA A 133 12.46 -18.15 9.48
CA ALA A 133 13.08 -17.74 10.75
C ALA A 133 12.40 -18.38 11.97
N LEU A 134 11.07 -18.44 11.98
CA LEU A 134 10.31 -19.12 13.04
C LEU A 134 10.59 -20.64 13.05
N THR A 135 10.66 -21.26 11.88
CA THR A 135 10.98 -22.69 11.74
C THR A 135 12.39 -23.00 12.23
N ASP A 136 13.36 -22.17 11.85
CA ASP A 136 14.76 -22.31 12.23
C ASP A 136 14.96 -22.10 13.73
N ALA A 137 14.30 -21.09 14.32
CA ALA A 137 14.32 -20.85 15.77
C ALA A 137 13.72 -22.04 16.56
N LEU A 138 12.62 -22.60 16.08
CA LEU A 138 11.99 -23.78 16.70
C LEU A 138 12.82 -25.06 16.48
N ALA A 139 13.60 -25.15 15.40
CA ALA A 139 14.47 -26.30 15.11
C ALA A 139 15.79 -26.25 15.88
N ALA A 140 16.39 -25.07 16.03
CA ALA A 140 17.65 -24.86 16.75
C ALA A 140 17.51 -25.07 18.27
N GLY A 141 16.32 -24.84 18.82
CA GLY A 141 16.09 -24.85 20.26
C GLY A 141 16.18 -26.21 20.95
N GLY A 142 16.02 -27.35 20.25
CA GLY A 142 16.03 -28.71 20.85
C GLY A 142 14.91 -29.01 21.87
N THR A 143 14.53 -28.03 22.70
CA THR A 143 13.44 -28.00 23.67
C THR A 143 12.73 -26.63 23.60
N ASP A 144 11.45 -26.61 23.96
CA ASP A 144 10.61 -25.39 23.94
C ASP A 144 11.10 -24.32 24.92
N ALA A 145 11.86 -24.70 25.95
CA ALA A 145 12.48 -23.78 26.89
C ALA A 145 13.65 -23.04 26.23
N ALA A 146 14.53 -23.75 25.53
CA ALA A 146 15.69 -23.16 24.87
C ALA A 146 15.30 -22.31 23.64
N ALA A 147 14.26 -22.69 22.89
CA ALA A 147 13.73 -21.85 21.80
C ALA A 147 13.21 -20.49 22.34
N ARG A 148 12.47 -20.49 23.45
CA ARG A 148 11.99 -19.25 24.10
C ARG A 148 13.14 -18.39 24.61
N THR A 149 14.14 -18.99 25.23
CA THR A 149 15.31 -18.25 25.74
C THR A 149 16.09 -17.60 24.60
N ALA A 150 16.31 -18.31 23.49
CA ALA A 150 16.98 -17.77 22.32
C ALA A 150 16.20 -16.61 21.66
N ALA A 151 14.88 -16.75 21.53
CA ALA A 151 14.05 -15.71 20.94
C ALA A 151 13.97 -14.44 21.80
N ARG A 152 13.89 -14.59 23.14
CA ARG A 152 13.96 -13.46 24.08
C ARG A 152 15.34 -12.79 24.08
N ALA A 153 16.41 -13.55 23.93
CA ALA A 153 17.76 -12.99 23.81
C ALA A 153 17.94 -12.19 22.51
N ALA A 154 17.33 -12.64 21.41
CA ALA A 154 17.32 -11.91 20.14
C ALA A 154 16.50 -10.61 20.23
N GLU A 155 15.32 -10.64 20.86
CA GLU A 155 14.52 -9.43 21.13
C GLU A 155 15.29 -8.43 22.02
N ALA A 156 15.96 -8.91 23.07
CA ALA A 156 16.75 -8.06 23.95
C ALA A 156 17.97 -7.43 23.25
N ALA A 157 18.54 -8.09 22.24
CA ALA A 157 19.65 -7.57 21.45
C ALA A 157 19.22 -6.48 20.45
N ALA A 158 17.95 -6.48 20.03
CA ALA A 158 17.39 -5.52 19.06
C ALA A 158 15.95 -5.11 19.46
N PRO A 159 15.78 -4.30 20.52
CA PRO A 159 14.46 -4.02 21.10
C PRO A 159 13.53 -3.19 20.20
N THR A 160 14.08 -2.48 19.20
CA THR A 160 13.32 -1.72 18.20
C THR A 160 13.01 -2.51 16.93
N ASP A 161 13.53 -3.74 16.82
CA ASP A 161 13.29 -4.60 15.67
C ASP A 161 11.95 -5.32 15.81
N ARG A 162 11.00 -4.91 14.95
CA ARG A 162 9.66 -5.50 14.87
C ARG A 162 9.72 -7.00 14.61
N ASP A 163 10.64 -7.46 13.76
CA ASP A 163 10.70 -8.87 13.37
C ASP A 163 11.17 -9.74 14.53
N ALA A 164 12.13 -9.26 15.33
CA ALA A 164 12.61 -9.94 16.53
C ALA A 164 11.51 -10.07 17.61
N ALA A 165 10.73 -9.00 17.83
CA ALA A 165 9.63 -9.00 18.79
C ALA A 165 8.48 -9.94 18.38
N VAL A 166 8.10 -9.94 17.09
CA VAL A 166 7.06 -10.84 16.56
C VAL A 166 7.53 -12.30 16.62
N LEU A 167 8.81 -12.57 16.32
CA LEU A 167 9.41 -13.90 16.44
C LEU A 167 9.37 -14.40 17.88
N ALA A 168 9.77 -13.58 18.86
CA ALA A 168 9.76 -13.94 20.28
C ALA A 168 8.35 -14.28 20.79
N ALA A 169 7.36 -13.44 20.46
CA ALA A 169 5.96 -13.68 20.81
C ALA A 169 5.37 -14.92 20.11
N ALA A 170 5.73 -15.16 18.84
CA ALA A 170 5.29 -16.35 18.11
C ALA A 170 5.89 -17.63 18.68
N VAL A 171 7.18 -17.64 19.02
CA VAL A 171 7.86 -18.77 19.68
C VAL A 171 7.24 -19.04 21.05
N GLU A 172 6.92 -18.00 21.83
CA GLU A 172 6.27 -18.15 23.13
C GLU A 172 4.86 -18.73 23.02
N ALA A 173 4.05 -18.28 22.06
CA ALA A 173 2.70 -18.80 21.85
C ALA A 173 2.67 -20.24 21.33
N LEU A 174 3.72 -20.66 20.61
CA LEU A 174 3.85 -22.00 20.03
C LEU A 174 4.64 -22.96 20.90
N ALA A 175 5.30 -22.48 21.95
CA ALA A 175 5.95 -23.31 22.97
C ALA A 175 4.88 -23.97 23.85
N GLY A 176 4.61 -25.25 23.59
CA GLY A 176 3.64 -26.01 24.36
C GLY A 176 3.45 -27.42 23.82
N PRO A 177 3.18 -28.41 24.69
CA PRO A 177 3.05 -29.82 24.29
C PRO A 177 1.90 -30.04 23.29
N TRP A 178 0.83 -29.25 23.41
CA TRP A 178 -0.33 -29.29 22.50
C TRP A 178 -0.05 -28.72 21.10
N ASN A 179 1.06 -28.00 20.92
CA ASN A 179 1.49 -27.41 19.65
C ASN A 179 2.59 -28.25 18.96
N ALA A 180 2.98 -29.39 19.53
CA ALA A 180 3.91 -30.34 18.91
C ALA A 180 3.49 -30.80 17.49
N PRO A 181 2.22 -31.18 17.22
CA PRO A 181 1.81 -31.55 15.86
C PRO A 181 1.83 -30.35 14.90
N VAL A 182 1.49 -29.15 15.39
CA VAL A 182 1.53 -27.89 14.62
C VAL A 182 2.97 -27.55 14.21
N ARG A 183 3.93 -27.78 15.10
CA ARG A 183 5.37 -27.61 14.82
C ARG A 183 5.90 -28.61 13.81
N LEU A 184 5.50 -29.88 13.91
CA LEU A 184 5.90 -30.90 12.95
C LEU A 184 5.37 -30.57 11.54
N LEU A 185 4.11 -30.15 11.47
CA LEU A 185 3.46 -29.78 10.21
C LEU A 185 4.04 -28.48 9.62
N GLY A 186 4.38 -27.50 10.47
CA GLY A 186 5.08 -26.27 10.06
C GLY A 186 6.51 -26.53 9.56
N ARG A 187 7.26 -27.41 10.24
CA ARG A 187 8.62 -27.80 9.84
C ARG A 187 8.67 -28.49 8.49
N HIS A 188 7.64 -29.27 8.17
CA HIS A 188 7.52 -29.98 6.90
C HIS A 188 6.44 -29.38 6.00
N ARG A 189 6.13 -28.08 6.11
CA ARG A 189 5.03 -27.42 5.41
C ARG A 189 4.95 -27.70 3.89
N PRO A 190 6.04 -27.64 3.10
CA PRO A 190 5.95 -28.00 1.67
C PRO A 190 5.64 -29.48 1.44
N ALA A 191 6.19 -30.37 2.27
CA ALA A 191 5.91 -31.80 2.22
C ALA A 191 4.49 -32.12 2.70
N ALA A 192 3.98 -31.44 3.72
CA ALA A 192 2.61 -31.57 4.21
C ALA A 192 1.60 -31.12 3.16
N TRP A 193 1.85 -30.01 2.46
CA TRP A 193 1.04 -29.57 1.31
C TRP A 193 1.12 -30.57 0.15
N ALA A 194 2.30 -31.07 -0.19
CA ALA A 194 2.47 -32.07 -1.26
C ALA A 194 1.75 -33.39 -0.93
N VAL A 195 1.86 -33.86 0.31
CA VAL A 195 1.18 -35.08 0.78
C VAL A 195 -0.33 -34.90 0.83
N ALA A 196 -0.82 -33.76 1.35
CA ALA A 196 -2.24 -33.47 1.40
C ALA A 196 -2.85 -33.33 0.00
N MET A 197 -2.14 -32.69 -0.93
CA MET A 197 -2.55 -32.58 -2.33
C MET A 197 -2.52 -33.96 -3.02
N GLY A 198 -1.49 -34.76 -2.77
CA GLY A 198 -1.39 -36.13 -3.26
C GLY A 198 -2.56 -37.00 -2.75
N LEU A 199 -2.86 -36.94 -1.46
CA LEU A 199 -4.01 -37.62 -0.84
C LEU A 199 -5.34 -37.13 -1.42
N ALA A 200 -5.50 -35.83 -1.64
CA ALA A 200 -6.69 -35.26 -2.24
C ALA A 200 -6.92 -35.78 -3.67
N LEU A 201 -5.87 -35.75 -4.49
CA LEU A 201 -5.91 -36.26 -5.87
C LEU A 201 -6.16 -37.76 -5.90
N LEU A 202 -5.46 -38.54 -5.07
CA LEU A 202 -5.59 -40.00 -5.01
C LEU A 202 -6.98 -40.42 -4.52
N THR A 203 -7.52 -39.75 -3.49
CA THR A 203 -8.88 -39.97 -2.99
C THR A 203 -9.93 -39.65 -4.07
N ASN A 204 -9.78 -38.52 -4.76
CA ASN A 204 -10.70 -38.14 -5.85
C ASN A 204 -10.59 -39.10 -7.05
N THR A 205 -9.40 -39.62 -7.33
CA THR A 205 -9.18 -40.60 -8.41
C THR A 205 -9.83 -41.94 -8.06
N LEU A 206 -9.67 -42.43 -6.83
CA LEU A 206 -10.29 -43.67 -6.35
C LEU A 206 -11.82 -43.58 -6.28
N LEU A 207 -12.37 -42.46 -5.79
CA LEU A 207 -13.82 -42.23 -5.74
C LEU A 207 -14.45 -42.23 -7.14
N ARG A 208 -13.72 -41.71 -8.13
CA ARG A 208 -14.16 -41.72 -9.53
C ARG A 208 -14.05 -43.09 -10.18
N GLN A 209 -12.99 -43.85 -9.87
CA GLN A 209 -12.78 -45.20 -10.40
C GLN A 209 -13.77 -46.23 -9.83
N THR A 210 -14.20 -46.04 -8.58
CA THR A 210 -15.15 -46.94 -7.90
C THR A 210 -16.61 -46.64 -8.25
N GLY A 211 -16.89 -45.61 -9.04
CA GLY A 211 -18.26 -45.21 -9.42
C GLY A 211 -19.09 -44.66 -8.27
N ALA A 212 -18.47 -44.34 -7.12
CA ALA A 212 -19.16 -43.80 -5.96
C ALA A 212 -19.64 -42.35 -6.17
N VAL A 213 -19.02 -41.62 -7.12
CA VAL A 213 -19.39 -40.24 -7.47
C VAL A 213 -19.24 -40.06 -8.99
N ASP A 214 -20.34 -39.68 -9.66
CA ASP A 214 -20.36 -39.45 -11.12
C ASP A 214 -19.71 -38.11 -11.55
N SER A 215 -19.36 -37.24 -10.58
CA SER A 215 -18.82 -35.89 -10.83
C SER A 215 -17.74 -35.44 -9.82
N PHE A 216 -17.37 -34.16 -9.83
CA PHE A 216 -16.29 -33.55 -9.04
C PHE A 216 -16.54 -33.73 -7.53
N SER A 217 -15.68 -34.50 -6.85
CA SER A 217 -15.83 -34.81 -5.43
C SER A 217 -15.07 -33.82 -4.54
N LEU A 218 -15.79 -33.23 -3.58
CA LEU A 218 -15.25 -32.34 -2.55
C LEU A 218 -14.50 -33.10 -1.44
N TRP A 219 -14.67 -34.43 -1.37
CA TRP A 219 -14.13 -35.25 -0.29
C TRP A 219 -12.60 -35.34 -0.28
N GLY A 220 -11.95 -35.26 -1.46
CA GLY A 220 -10.48 -35.19 -1.52
C GLY A 220 -9.91 -33.94 -0.85
N TYR A 221 -10.62 -32.81 -0.92
CA TYR A 221 -10.17 -31.54 -0.34
C TYR A 221 -10.25 -31.50 1.19
N LEU A 222 -10.94 -32.47 1.81
CA LEU A 222 -11.01 -32.61 3.27
C LEU A 222 -9.61 -32.86 3.87
N TRP A 223 -8.69 -33.44 3.09
CA TRP A 223 -7.28 -33.61 3.46
C TRP A 223 -6.50 -32.28 3.58
N LEU A 224 -7.02 -31.17 3.05
CA LEU A 224 -6.41 -29.85 3.20
C LEU A 224 -6.80 -29.15 4.51
N LEU A 225 -7.89 -29.59 5.18
CA LEU A 225 -8.39 -28.95 6.40
C LEU A 225 -7.35 -28.86 7.54
N PRO A 226 -6.57 -29.91 7.85
CA PRO A 226 -5.56 -29.83 8.91
C PRO A 226 -4.48 -28.79 8.60
N VAL A 227 -4.07 -28.69 7.33
CA VAL A 227 -3.06 -27.72 6.88
C VAL A 227 -3.62 -26.29 6.97
N LEU A 228 -4.88 -26.08 6.57
CA LEU A 228 -5.55 -24.79 6.64
C LEU A 228 -5.79 -24.32 8.09
N LEU A 229 -6.13 -25.23 9.00
CA LEU A 229 -6.30 -24.94 10.43
C LEU A 229 -4.99 -24.49 11.07
N VAL A 230 -3.90 -25.19 10.74
CA VAL A 230 -2.55 -24.83 11.18
C VAL A 230 -2.15 -23.45 10.66
N ASP A 231 -2.34 -23.20 9.36
CA ASP A 231 -2.02 -21.91 8.75
C ASP A 231 -2.84 -20.75 9.34
N ARG A 232 -4.13 -20.99 9.63
CA ARG A 232 -4.96 -20.02 10.37
C ARG A 232 -4.44 -19.75 11.77
N ARG A 233 -3.99 -20.77 12.49
CA ARG A 233 -3.49 -20.59 13.86
C ARG A 233 -2.20 -19.77 13.87
N PHE A 234 -1.27 -20.05 12.96
CA PHE A 234 -0.06 -19.23 12.78
C PHE A 234 -0.40 -17.77 12.45
N SER A 235 -1.36 -17.54 11.56
CA SER A 235 -1.81 -16.19 11.20
C SER A 235 -2.45 -15.45 12.38
N SER A 236 -3.26 -16.13 13.19
CA SER A 236 -3.86 -15.56 14.42
C SER A 236 -2.81 -15.15 15.43
N VAL A 237 -1.88 -16.06 15.74
CA VAL A 237 -0.78 -15.81 16.70
C VAL A 237 0.07 -14.62 16.26
N ARG A 238 0.35 -14.51 14.95
CA ARG A 238 1.06 -13.35 14.39
C ARG A 238 0.30 -12.04 14.59
N LYS A 239 -1.00 -12.02 14.25
CA LYS A 239 -1.82 -10.81 14.43
C LYS A 239 -1.89 -10.36 15.89
N GLU A 240 -1.99 -11.31 16.82
CA GLU A 240 -1.97 -11.03 18.24
C GLU A 240 -0.61 -10.50 18.72
N ALA A 241 0.50 -11.02 18.18
CA ALA A 241 1.84 -10.53 18.47
C ALA A 241 2.06 -9.10 17.94
N GLU A 242 1.61 -8.82 16.71
CA GLU A 242 1.69 -7.49 16.10
C GLU A 242 0.87 -6.46 16.87
N ALA A 243 -0.36 -6.82 17.29
CA ALA A 243 -1.19 -5.94 18.10
C ALA A 243 -0.50 -5.59 19.44
N ARG A 244 0.10 -6.57 20.12
CA ARG A 244 0.83 -6.32 21.38
C ARG A 244 2.04 -5.42 21.19
N TYR A 245 2.79 -5.58 20.09
CA TYR A 245 3.93 -4.73 19.78
C TYR A 245 3.50 -3.28 19.52
N LEU A 246 2.43 -3.07 18.76
CA LEU A 246 1.88 -1.73 18.49
C LEU A 246 1.40 -1.05 19.78
N THR A 247 0.67 -1.76 20.64
CA THR A 247 0.22 -1.22 21.93
C THR A 247 1.40 -0.83 22.83
N ARG A 248 2.49 -1.61 22.80
CA ARG A 248 3.72 -1.27 23.56
C ARG A 248 4.38 -0.01 23.02
N LEU A 249 4.49 0.13 21.69
CA LEU A 249 5.03 1.35 21.06
C LEU A 249 4.18 2.58 21.36
N GLU A 250 2.85 2.45 21.29
CA GLU A 250 1.92 3.53 21.65
C GLU A 250 2.11 3.97 23.10
N ALA A 251 2.25 3.02 24.03
CA ALA A 251 2.51 3.32 25.44
C ALA A 251 3.88 3.99 25.66
N GLU A 252 4.92 3.55 24.97
CA GLU A 252 6.26 4.15 25.04
C GLU A 252 6.31 5.57 24.43
N LEU A 253 5.55 5.82 23.36
CA LEU A 253 5.41 7.15 22.76
C LEU A 253 4.60 8.09 23.66
N ALA A 254 3.49 7.62 24.23
CA ALA A 254 2.66 8.39 25.17
C ALA A 254 3.40 8.73 26.47
N ALA A 255 4.35 7.90 26.92
CA ALA A 255 5.19 8.19 28.08
C ALA A 255 6.29 9.22 27.81
N ARG A 256 6.56 9.56 26.55
CA ARG A 256 7.60 10.52 26.12
C ARG A 256 7.04 11.88 25.70
N SER A 257 5.72 12.00 25.52
CA SER A 257 4.99 13.25 25.23
C SER A 257 4.50 13.91 26.51
#